data_AF-A0A158JK55-F1
#
_entry.id   AF-A0A158JK55-F1
#
_cell.length_a   1.000
_cell.length_b   1.000
_cell.length_c   1.000
_cell.angle_alpha   90.00
_cell.angle_beta   90.00
_cell.angle_gamma   90.00
#
_symmetry.space_group_name_H-M   'P 1'
#
loop_
_entity.id
_entity.type
_entity.pdbx_description
1 polymer ?
#
loop_
_entity_poly.entity_id
_entity_poly.type
_entity_poly.pdbx_seq_one_letter_code
_entity_poly.pdbx_strand_id
1 'polypeptide(L)'
;MHADLRYALDTAYERLKLLEPSPADFASSYALCLGMIMGGRTCGGMSKDEAAAERAHLSMLAALYEIRLLARSDSARQDRRA
;
A
#
# COMPACT_ATOMS: atom_id res chain seq x y z
N MET A 1 -9.87 16.71 -1.04
CA MET A 1 -10.26 15.39 -0.54
C MET A 1 -11.09 15.56 0.72
N HIS A 2 -12.17 14.79 0.87
CA HIS A 2 -13.00 14.79 2.08
C HIS A 2 -12.24 14.25 3.31
N ALA A 3 -12.50 14.81 4.48
CA ALA A 3 -11.79 14.47 5.71
C ALA A 3 -11.91 12.99 6.11
N ASP A 4 -13.11 12.41 6.01
CA ASP A 4 -13.34 11.00 6.34
C ASP A 4 -12.60 10.05 5.39
N LEU A 5 -12.55 10.42 4.10
CA LEU A 5 -11.79 9.66 3.11
C LEU A 5 -10.29 9.73 3.38
N ARG A 6 -9.78 10.90 3.79
CA ARG A 6 -8.37 11.05 4.21
C ARG A 6 -8.07 10.13 5.39
N TYR A 7 -8.89 10.19 6.43
CA TYR A 7 -8.70 9.41 7.65
C TYR A 7 -8.72 7.89 7.38
N ALA A 8 -9.68 7.42 6.56
CA ALA A 8 -9.76 6.03 6.17
C ALA A 8 -8.53 5.57 5.38
N LEU A 9 -8.07 6.40 4.44
CA LEU A 9 -6.91 6.09 3.61
C LEU A 9 -5.61 6.08 4.43
N ASP A 10 -5.41 7.04 5.33
CA ASP A 10 -4.27 7.08 6.25
C ASP A 10 -4.23 5.83 7.14
N THR A 11 -5.38 5.42 7.69
CA THR A 11 -5.48 4.19 8.49
C THR A 11 -5.12 2.95 7.68
N ALA A 12 -5.54 2.88 6.40
CA ALA A 12 -5.21 1.78 5.52
C ALA A 12 -3.72 1.78 5.13
N TYR A 13 -3.10 2.95 4.95
CA TYR A 13 -1.66 3.05 4.71
C TYR A 13 -0.82 2.58 5.89
N GLU A 14 -1.24 2.83 7.12
CA GLU A 14 -0.51 2.30 8.28
C GLU A 14 -0.48 0.77 8.27
N ARG A 15 -1.55 0.10 7.84
CA ARG A 15 -1.57 -1.36 7.68
C ARG A 15 -0.57 -1.86 6.63
N LEU A 16 -0.35 -1.11 5.56
CA LEU A 16 0.65 -1.41 4.53
C LEU A 16 2.09 -1.21 5.01
N LYS A 17 2.31 -0.29 5.96
CA LYS A 17 3.64 0.04 6.49
C LYS A 17 4.10 -0.93 7.57
N LEU A 18 3.16 -1.56 8.30
CA LEU A 18 3.47 -2.55 9.33
C LEU A 18 4.38 -3.65 8.77
N LEU A 19 5.30 -4.11 9.62
CA LEU A 19 6.55 -4.75 9.21
C LEU A 19 6.41 -6.13 8.57
N GLU A 20 5.28 -6.82 8.72
CA GLU A 20 5.12 -8.23 8.33
C GLU A 20 3.72 -8.63 7.82
N PRO A 21 3.12 -7.96 6.83
CA PRO A 21 1.93 -8.53 6.20
C PRO A 21 2.39 -9.74 5.37
N SER A 22 1.67 -10.85 5.48
CA SER A 22 1.80 -11.91 4.48
C SER A 22 1.50 -11.33 3.09
N PRO A 23 1.92 -11.98 1.98
CA PRO A 23 1.57 -11.50 0.64
C PRO A 23 0.06 -11.30 0.44
N ALA A 24 -0.77 -12.13 1.08
CA ALA A 24 -2.22 -12.00 1.04
C ALA A 24 -2.71 -10.75 1.80
N ASP A 25 -2.15 -10.46 2.98
CA ASP A 25 -2.51 -9.29 3.78
C ASP A 25 -2.08 -7.98 3.10
N PHE A 26 -0.89 -8.00 2.48
CA PHE A 26 -0.40 -6.88 1.69
C PHE A 26 -1.32 -6.61 0.50
N ALA A 27 -1.63 -7.65 -0.29
CA ALA A 27 -2.51 -7.53 -1.45
C ALA A 27 -3.92 -7.03 -1.08
N SER A 28 -4.47 -7.53 0.03
CA SER A 28 -5.77 -7.09 0.56
C SER A 28 -5.75 -5.60 0.94
N SER A 29 -4.74 -5.17 1.68
CA SER A 29 -4.60 -3.77 2.11
C SER A 29 -4.34 -2.84 0.91
N TYR A 30 -3.54 -3.28 -0.06
CA TYR A 30 -3.30 -2.53 -1.30
C TYR A 30 -4.60 -2.36 -2.11
N ALA A 31 -5.35 -3.44 -2.29
CA ALA A 31 -6.62 -3.41 -3.00
C ALA A 31 -7.65 -2.50 -2.31
N LEU A 32 -7.67 -2.50 -0.98
CA LEU A 32 -8.51 -1.60 -0.19
C LEU A 32 -8.14 -0.12 -0.44
N CYS A 33 -6.86 0.25 -0.32
CA CYS A 33 -6.39 1.60 -0.61
C CYS A 33 -6.73 2.02 -2.04
N LEU A 34 -6.46 1.16 -3.02
CA LEU A 34 -6.75 1.44 -4.42
C LEU A 34 -8.26 1.63 -4.66
N GLY A 35 -9.09 0.79 -4.04
CA GLY A 35 -10.55 0.91 -4.07
C GLY A 35 -11.03 2.24 -3.49
N MET A 36 -10.49 2.67 -2.36
CA MET A 36 -10.80 3.98 -1.75
C MET A 36 -10.40 5.14 -2.66
N ILE A 37 -9.22 5.10 -3.27
CA ILE A 37 -8.74 6.14 -4.18
C ILE A 37 -9.62 6.23 -5.43
N MET A 38 -9.91 5.08 -6.07
CA MET A 38 -10.75 5.05 -7.26
C MET A 38 -12.20 5.44 -6.94
N GLY A 39 -12.78 4.89 -5.88
CA GLY A 39 -14.13 5.21 -5.44
C GLY A 39 -14.27 6.67 -5.02
N GLY A 40 -13.31 7.18 -4.25
CA GLY A 40 -13.25 8.59 -3.84
C GLY A 40 -13.21 9.54 -5.03
N ARG A 41 -12.43 9.21 -6.07
CA ARG A 41 -12.42 9.98 -7.32
C ARG A 41 -13.76 9.90 -8.05
N THR A 42 -14.30 8.71 -8.24
CA THR A 42 -15.56 8.48 -8.98
C THR A 42 -16.74 9.18 -8.31
N CYS A 43 -16.78 9.21 -6.98
CA CYS A 43 -17.87 9.82 -6.21
C CYS A 43 -17.62 11.31 -5.89
N GLY A 44 -16.55 11.93 -6.42
CA GLY A 44 -16.24 13.36 -6.20
C GLY A 44 -15.64 13.70 -4.83
N GLY A 45 -15.33 12.71 -3.99
CA GLY A 45 -14.67 12.92 -2.69
C GLY A 45 -13.15 13.18 -2.79
N MET A 46 -12.57 13.03 -3.99
CA MET A 46 -11.16 13.23 -4.29
C MET A 46 -11.00 13.80 -5.70
N SER A 47 -10.15 14.82 -5.86
CA SER A 47 -9.85 15.41 -7.18
C SER A 47 -9.00 14.46 -8.04
N LYS A 48 -8.88 14.77 -9.34
CA LYS A 48 -8.02 13.98 -10.24
C LYS A 48 -6.56 13.99 -9.81
N ASP A 49 -6.06 15.15 -9.37
CA ASP A 49 -4.67 15.34 -8.97
C ASP A 49 -4.39 14.69 -7.62
N GLU A 50 -5.33 14.80 -6.67
CA GLU A 50 -5.27 14.07 -5.41
C GLU A 50 -5.23 12.56 -5.67
N ALA A 51 -6.09 12.04 -6.53
CA ALA A 51 -6.09 10.62 -6.87
C ALA A 51 -4.81 10.18 -7.59
N ALA A 52 -4.16 11.05 -8.35
CA ALA A 52 -2.88 10.75 -8.98
C ALA A 52 -1.75 10.69 -7.93
N ALA A 53 -1.70 11.66 -7.01
CA ALA A 53 -0.74 11.70 -5.91
C ALA A 53 -0.89 10.48 -4.99
N GLU A 54 -2.12 10.13 -4.61
CA GLU A 54 -2.38 8.97 -3.75
C GLU A 54 -2.04 7.64 -4.44
N ARG A 55 -2.32 7.50 -5.75
CA ARG A 55 -1.86 6.31 -6.51
C ARG A 55 -0.33 6.22 -6.56
N ALA A 56 0.37 7.34 -6.75
CA ALA A 56 1.83 7.35 -6.74
C ALA A 56 2.40 6.94 -5.38
N HIS A 57 1.81 7.44 -4.29
CA HIS A 57 2.19 7.03 -2.93
C HIS A 57 1.95 5.53 -2.70
N LEU A 58 0.78 5.01 -3.11
CA LEU A 58 0.46 3.59 -2.99
C LEU A 58 1.41 2.71 -3.82
N SER A 59 1.79 3.13 -5.03
CA SER A 59 2.79 2.43 -5.85
C SER A 59 4.18 2.42 -5.19
N MET A 60 4.59 3.52 -4.55
CA MET A 60 5.83 3.57 -3.78
C MET A 60 5.82 2.56 -2.63
N LEU A 61 4.71 2.44 -1.89
CA LEU A 61 4.57 1.46 -0.82
C LEU A 61 4.67 0.01 -1.34
N ALA A 62 4.08 -0.29 -2.50
CA ALA A 62 4.24 -1.59 -3.15
C ALA A 62 5.68 -1.88 -3.56
N ALA A 63 6.39 -0.91 -4.13
CA ALA A 63 7.80 -1.09 -4.46
C ALA A 63 8.64 -1.38 -3.21
N LEU A 64 8.38 -0.69 -2.09
CA LEU A 64 9.06 -0.93 -0.81
C LEU A 64 8.78 -2.34 -0.25
N TYR A 65 7.54 -2.82 -0.39
CA TYR A 65 7.18 -4.18 0.00
C TYR A 65 7.95 -5.24 -0.81
N GLU A 66 8.01 -5.10 -2.12
CA GLU A 66 8.75 -6.02 -3.00
C GLU A 66 10.26 -6.04 -2.67
N ILE A 67 10.86 -4.87 -2.44
CA ILE A 67 12.27 -4.76 -2.01
C ILE A 67 12.51 -5.52 -0.69
N ARG A 68 11.61 -5.36 0.28
CA ARG A 68 11.69 -6.09 1.57
C ARG A 68 11.53 -7.59 1.39
N LEU A 69 10.63 -8.03 0.52
CA LEU A 69 10.39 -9.45 0.22
C LEU A 69 11.63 -10.11 -0.41
N LEU A 70 12.27 -9.41 -1.35
CA LEU A 70 13.52 -9.85 -1.97
C LEU A 70 14.66 -9.94 -0.95
N ALA A 71 14.86 -8.90 -0.14
CA ALA A 71 15.91 -8.87 0.89
C ALA A 71 15.80 -10.06 1.87
N ARG A 72 14.57 -10.40 2.30
CA ARG A 72 14.33 -11.57 3.17
C ARG A 72 14.60 -12.89 2.46
N SER A 73 14.24 -12.99 1.19
CA SER A 73 14.45 -14.20 0.39
C SER A 73 15.95 -14.51 0.23
N ASP A 74 16.78 -13.48 0.10
CA ASP A 74 18.23 -13.61 0.02
C ASP A 74 18.86 -14.01 1.37
N SER A 75 18.43 -13.39 2.48
CA SER A 75 18.88 -13.79 3.83
C SER A 75 18.53 -15.26 4.13
N ALA A 76 17.30 -15.69 3.84
CA ALA A 76 16.87 -17.08 4.02
C ALA A 76 17.59 -18.09 3.11
N ARG A 77 18.29 -17.62 2.06
CA ARG A 77 19.14 -18.45 1.19
C ARG A 77 20.57 -18.55 1.72
N GLN A 78 21.08 -17.49 2.36
CA GLN A 78 22.40 -17.47 2.97
C GLN A 78 22.48 -18.40 4.19
N ASP A 79 21.47 -18.34 5.07
CA ASP A 79 21.41 -19.21 6.27
C ASP A 79 21.32 -20.71 5.93
N ARG A 80 20.80 -21.08 4.75
CA ARG A 80 20.74 -22.47 4.28
C ARG A 80 22.02 -22.98 3.63
N ARG A 81 23.02 -22.12 3.43
CA ARG A 81 24.32 -22.47 2.83
C ARG A 81 25.47 -22.46 3.85
N ALA A 82 25.21 -22.03 5.08
CA ALA A 82 26.13 -22.11 6.22
C ALA A 82 25.90 -23.42 7.00
#